data_AF-A0A971JLF1-F1
#
_entry.id   AF-A0A971JLF1-F1
#
_cell.length_a   1.000
_cell.length_b   1.000
_cell.length_c   1.000
_cell.angle_alpha   90.00
_cell.angle_beta   90.00
_cell.angle_gamma   90.00
#
_symmetry.space_group_name_H-M   'P 1'
#
loop_
_entity.id
_entity.type
_entity.pdbx_description
1 polymer ?
#
loop_
_entity_poly.entity_id
_entity_poly.type
_entity_poly.pdbx_seq_one_letter_code
_entity_poly.pdbx_strand_id
1 'polypeptide(L)'
;MVEHSDKTLRHIVYKVCVAATWSDSKMTIDEKHYLGYLRDTLAANEEERETFRQYCTGDIDTKNLFNEVSALGDSDKRYVIVKCLEVMGCDHKILANEAAFLNRLRKACGIRYFLYRRLIAATLGNRWVLFSISWKWFACYILFWAVLIGLLLSWMLKNQAFTYPEGQCSDEDIAIQVFDTLSIQTFPDKDETSVFESIKKGIVSINIFRGGQRISGGSGFVLGAGESERIYIITNRHVVEKEEYSYGCDRGSISYEVELHNMLRADAVMDYCSEDADLALLSAKGLKEHVVSLVLRLKNDLQVGMTVLAVGRPLSLRNTVTRGIISSLREEELQTDVAISYGSSGCPLINLKGEVCAVMNSSYDSKNFSFGVYTDEILTMLQKRKSLYEK
;
A
#
# COMPACT_ATOMS: atom_id res chain seq x y z
N MET A 1 64.47 -29.76 14.80
CA MET A 1 63.08 -30.21 15.11
C MET A 1 62.06 -29.84 14.02
N VAL A 2 62.30 -28.80 13.19
CA VAL A 2 61.33 -28.36 12.15
C VAL A 2 61.21 -29.35 10.98
N GLU A 3 62.34 -29.92 10.52
CA GLU A 3 62.38 -30.81 9.35
C GLU A 3 61.66 -32.16 9.58
N HIS A 4 61.72 -32.68 10.81
CA HIS A 4 61.03 -33.94 11.19
C HIS A 4 59.51 -33.76 11.33
N SER A 5 59.06 -32.59 11.79
CA SER A 5 57.63 -32.25 11.87
C SER A 5 57.04 -32.08 10.47
N ASP A 6 57.74 -31.39 9.57
CA ASP A 6 57.31 -31.16 8.20
C ASP A 6 57.20 -32.46 7.39
N LYS A 7 58.19 -33.38 7.52
CA LYS A 7 58.10 -34.74 6.96
C LYS A 7 56.88 -35.50 7.48
N THR A 8 56.65 -35.48 8.80
CA THR A 8 55.51 -36.18 9.42
C THR A 8 54.16 -35.66 8.91
N LEU A 9 54.03 -34.33 8.79
CA LEU A 9 52.80 -33.70 8.29
C LEU A 9 52.54 -34.02 6.81
N ARG A 10 53.58 -34.05 5.96
CA ARG A 10 53.43 -34.46 4.55
C ARG A 10 52.93 -35.89 4.41
N HIS A 11 53.45 -36.82 5.22
CA HIS A 11 52.99 -38.21 5.23
C HIS A 11 51.51 -38.30 5.68
N ILE A 12 51.09 -37.55 6.69
CA ILE A 12 49.70 -37.51 7.16
C ILE A 12 48.78 -36.96 6.07
N VAL A 13 49.15 -35.84 5.44
CA VAL A 13 48.37 -35.25 4.33
C VAL A 13 48.21 -36.24 3.19
N TYR A 14 49.27 -36.95 2.79
CA TYR A 14 49.19 -37.93 1.73
C TYR A 14 48.29 -39.12 2.11
N LYS A 15 48.43 -39.69 3.33
CA LYS A 15 47.54 -40.76 3.83
C LYS A 15 46.07 -40.33 3.83
N VAL A 16 45.78 -39.09 4.23
CA VAL A 16 44.42 -38.52 4.21
C VAL A 16 43.90 -38.42 2.79
N CYS A 17 44.71 -37.96 1.83
CA CYS A 17 44.30 -37.87 0.43
C CYS A 17 44.02 -39.25 -0.16
N VAL A 18 44.87 -40.25 0.13
CA VAL A 18 44.66 -41.64 -0.30
C VAL A 18 43.38 -42.20 0.31
N ALA A 19 43.16 -42.07 1.62
CA ALA A 19 41.97 -42.59 2.29
C ALA A 19 40.67 -41.87 1.89
N ALA A 20 40.74 -40.60 1.49
CA ALA A 20 39.60 -39.84 1.01
C ALA A 20 39.22 -40.25 -0.42
N THR A 21 40.22 -40.47 -1.28
CA THR A 21 40.05 -40.82 -2.70
C THR A 21 39.68 -42.30 -2.87
N TRP A 22 40.28 -43.19 -2.07
CA TRP A 22 40.13 -44.64 -2.17
C TRP A 22 39.00 -45.13 -1.25
N SER A 23 37.74 -44.95 -1.68
CA SER A 23 36.58 -45.40 -0.88
C SER A 23 36.08 -46.81 -1.21
N ASP A 24 36.42 -47.33 -2.39
CA ASP A 24 35.86 -48.57 -2.93
C ASP A 24 36.97 -49.59 -3.24
N SER A 25 36.68 -50.88 -3.11
CA SER A 25 37.67 -51.99 -3.14
C SER A 25 38.44 -52.16 -4.46
N LYS A 26 38.22 -51.30 -5.46
CA LYS A 26 38.99 -51.21 -6.71
C LYS A 26 39.20 -49.75 -7.11
N MET A 27 40.43 -49.28 -7.00
CA MET A 27 40.85 -47.94 -7.39
C MET A 27 40.81 -47.76 -8.92
N THR A 28 40.16 -46.71 -9.39
CA THR A 28 40.02 -46.39 -10.82
C THR A 28 41.34 -45.90 -11.42
N ILE A 29 41.45 -45.88 -12.76
CA ILE A 29 42.65 -45.38 -13.47
C ILE A 29 42.84 -43.89 -13.20
N ASP A 30 41.76 -43.12 -13.14
CA ASP A 30 41.80 -41.69 -12.87
C ASP A 30 42.26 -41.39 -11.44
N GLU A 31 41.79 -42.16 -10.46
CA GLU A 31 42.27 -42.08 -9.06
C GLU A 31 43.76 -42.43 -8.94
N LYS A 32 44.24 -43.42 -9.72
CA LYS A 32 45.68 -43.76 -9.79
C LYS A 32 46.52 -42.64 -10.34
N HIS A 33 46.10 -42.04 -11.44
CA HIS A 33 46.81 -40.93 -12.05
C HIS A 33 46.84 -39.72 -11.11
N TYR A 34 45.71 -39.44 -10.46
CA TYR A 34 45.58 -38.36 -9.49
C TYR A 34 46.46 -38.55 -8.26
N LEU A 35 46.43 -39.71 -7.59
CA LEU A 35 47.29 -40.00 -6.44
C LEU A 35 48.78 -40.03 -6.82
N GLY A 36 49.11 -40.35 -8.08
CA GLY A 36 50.44 -40.19 -8.65
C GLY A 36 50.88 -38.74 -8.74
N TYR A 37 50.02 -37.85 -9.25
CA TYR A 37 50.29 -36.41 -9.27
C TYR A 37 50.42 -35.81 -7.86
N LEU A 38 49.55 -36.21 -6.92
CA LEU A 38 49.64 -35.76 -5.52
C LEU A 38 50.96 -36.20 -4.88
N ARG A 39 51.43 -37.41 -5.17
CA ARG A 39 52.71 -37.92 -4.68
C ARG A 39 53.85 -37.04 -5.17
N ASP A 40 53.84 -36.72 -6.46
CA ASP A 40 54.93 -35.95 -7.08
C ASP A 40 54.92 -34.49 -6.61
N THR A 41 53.76 -33.97 -6.20
CA THR A 41 53.58 -32.63 -5.61
C THR A 41 53.99 -32.56 -4.14
N LEU A 42 53.70 -33.60 -3.36
CA LEU A 42 53.92 -33.60 -1.92
C LEU A 42 55.29 -34.12 -1.51
N ALA A 43 55.85 -35.12 -2.21
CA ALA A 43 57.09 -35.76 -1.77
C ALA A 43 58.32 -34.84 -2.00
N ALA A 44 59.17 -34.71 -0.98
CA ALA A 44 60.37 -33.88 -1.04
C ALA A 44 61.55 -34.57 -1.75
N ASN A 45 61.61 -35.90 -1.73
CA ASN A 45 62.68 -36.69 -2.32
C ASN A 45 62.17 -38.07 -2.82
N GLU A 46 63.02 -38.83 -3.50
CA GLU A 46 62.63 -40.13 -4.08
C GLU A 46 62.34 -41.20 -3.00
N GLU A 47 62.94 -41.09 -1.82
CA GLU A 47 62.66 -41.97 -0.67
C GLU A 47 61.22 -41.78 -0.13
N GLU A 48 60.76 -40.53 -0.01
CA GLU A 48 59.38 -40.20 0.34
C GLU A 48 58.39 -40.67 -0.75
N ARG A 49 58.77 -40.56 -2.03
CA ARG A 49 57.94 -41.07 -3.14
C ARG A 49 57.74 -42.58 -3.07
N GLU A 50 58.79 -43.33 -2.72
CA GLU A 50 58.71 -44.78 -2.55
C GLU A 50 57.81 -45.15 -1.36
N THR A 51 57.92 -44.40 -0.26
CA THR A 51 57.03 -44.58 0.90
C THR A 51 55.57 -44.27 0.56
N PHE A 52 55.31 -43.23 -0.24
CA PHE A 52 53.97 -42.89 -0.69
C PHE A 52 53.40 -43.93 -1.65
N ARG A 53 54.23 -44.55 -2.52
CA ARG A 53 53.81 -45.70 -3.35
C ARG A 53 53.31 -46.86 -2.47
N GLN A 54 53.97 -47.12 -1.35
CA GLN A 54 53.53 -48.16 -0.41
C GLN A 54 52.16 -47.87 0.21
N TYR A 55 51.88 -46.60 0.55
CA TYR A 55 50.56 -46.21 1.08
C TYR A 55 49.41 -46.41 0.07
N CYS A 56 49.67 -46.30 -1.23
CA CYS A 56 48.68 -46.61 -2.27
C CYS A 56 48.47 -48.11 -2.51
N THR A 57 49.29 -48.97 -1.92
CA THR A 57 49.17 -50.43 -2.06
C THR A 57 48.68 -51.13 -0.80
N GLY A 58 48.71 -50.45 0.34
CA GLY A 58 48.25 -50.98 1.62
C GLY A 58 46.87 -50.45 2.03
N ASP A 59 46.15 -51.21 2.84
CA ASP A 59 44.92 -50.75 3.47
C ASP A 59 45.24 -49.70 4.54
N ILE A 60 44.71 -48.48 4.38
CA ILE A 60 44.86 -47.41 5.37
C ILE A 60 43.76 -47.54 6.42
N ASP A 61 44.14 -47.82 7.67
CA ASP A 61 43.19 -47.77 8.79
C ASP A 61 42.77 -46.32 9.08
N THR A 62 41.60 -45.95 8.57
CA THR A 62 41.00 -44.62 8.75
C THR A 62 40.77 -44.25 10.22
N LYS A 63 40.54 -45.22 11.11
CA LYS A 63 40.35 -44.95 12.54
C LYS A 63 41.66 -44.54 13.18
N ASN A 64 42.73 -45.28 12.90
CA ASN A 64 44.06 -44.95 13.40
C ASN A 64 44.54 -43.60 12.82
N LEU A 65 44.29 -43.35 11.53
CA LEU A 65 44.61 -42.07 10.89
C LEU A 65 43.92 -40.87 11.56
N PHE A 66 42.62 -40.99 11.89
CA PHE A 66 41.94 -39.90 12.61
C PHE A 66 42.45 -39.71 14.03
N ASN A 67 42.88 -40.77 14.71
CA ASN A 67 43.52 -40.67 16.02
C ASN A 67 44.88 -39.96 15.91
N GLU A 68 45.72 -40.32 14.93
CA GLU A 68 46.99 -39.64 14.62
C GLU A 68 46.76 -38.14 14.39
N VAL A 69 45.78 -37.77 13.57
CA VAL A 69 45.44 -36.36 13.29
C VAL A 69 44.89 -35.65 14.53
N SER A 70 44.08 -36.32 15.35
CA SER A 70 43.51 -35.74 16.57
C SER A 70 44.57 -35.45 17.65
N ALA A 71 45.68 -36.17 17.63
CA ALA A 71 46.80 -36.00 18.56
C ALA A 71 47.73 -34.83 18.18
N LEU A 72 47.60 -34.28 16.96
CA LEU A 72 48.39 -33.13 16.51
C LEU A 72 48.05 -31.84 17.27
N GLY A 73 48.99 -30.90 17.29
CA GLY A 73 48.76 -29.53 17.77
C GLY A 73 47.75 -28.77 16.89
N ASP A 74 47.16 -27.69 17.43
CA ASP A 74 46.12 -26.93 16.72
C ASP A 74 46.62 -26.26 15.42
N SER A 75 47.90 -25.85 15.37
CA SER A 75 48.55 -25.35 14.15
C SER A 75 48.61 -26.41 13.07
N ASP A 76 48.96 -27.63 13.47
CA ASP A 76 49.25 -28.76 12.59
C ASP A 76 47.95 -29.36 12.06
N LYS A 77 46.91 -29.42 12.91
CA LYS A 77 45.53 -29.77 12.49
C LYS A 77 44.99 -28.82 11.43
N ARG A 78 45.24 -27.52 11.57
CA ARG A 78 44.85 -26.51 10.57
C ARG A 78 45.66 -26.68 9.30
N TYR A 79 46.97 -26.90 9.41
CA TYR A 79 47.84 -27.17 8.26
C TYR A 79 47.36 -28.38 7.47
N VAL A 80 47.10 -29.52 8.13
CA VAL A 80 46.60 -30.74 7.47
C VAL A 80 45.30 -30.47 6.72
N ILE A 81 44.33 -29.78 7.33
CA ILE A 81 43.05 -29.49 6.66
C ILE A 81 43.22 -28.54 5.48
N VAL A 82 43.99 -27.47 5.64
CA VAL A 82 44.24 -26.50 4.56
C VAL A 82 44.97 -27.19 3.40
N LYS A 83 46.02 -27.95 3.69
CA LYS A 83 46.78 -28.66 2.67
C LYS A 83 45.97 -29.75 1.98
N CYS A 84 45.14 -30.49 2.70
CA CYS A 84 44.23 -31.45 2.07
C CYS A 84 43.22 -30.74 1.15
N LEU A 85 42.68 -29.59 1.55
CA LEU A 85 41.75 -28.83 0.70
C LEU A 85 42.46 -28.25 -0.54
N GLU A 86 43.66 -27.68 -0.38
CA GLU A 86 44.47 -27.18 -1.50
C GLU A 86 44.78 -28.30 -2.49
N VAL A 87 45.42 -29.37 -1.99
CA VAL A 87 45.89 -30.48 -2.80
C VAL A 87 44.72 -31.22 -3.45
N MET A 88 43.63 -31.44 -2.70
CA MET A 88 42.48 -32.16 -3.26
C MET A 88 41.61 -31.33 -4.21
N GLY A 89 41.65 -30.01 -4.08
CA GLY A 89 40.80 -29.09 -4.84
C GLY A 89 41.49 -28.38 -6.01
N CYS A 90 42.79 -28.62 -6.25
CA CYS A 90 43.53 -28.01 -7.35
C CYS A 90 43.02 -28.43 -8.73
N ASP A 91 42.81 -29.72 -8.97
CA ASP A 91 42.62 -30.23 -10.35
C ASP A 91 41.38 -31.13 -10.55
N HIS A 92 40.60 -31.41 -9.51
CA HIS A 92 39.33 -32.14 -9.66
C HIS A 92 38.24 -31.63 -8.71
N LYS A 93 36.97 -31.82 -9.10
CA LYS A 93 35.83 -31.48 -8.25
C LYS A 93 35.73 -32.50 -7.13
N ILE A 94 35.98 -32.07 -5.89
CA ILE A 94 35.78 -32.90 -4.69
C ILE A 94 34.42 -33.58 -4.75
N LEU A 95 34.43 -34.91 -4.78
CA LEU A 95 33.24 -35.75 -4.87
C LEU A 95 32.48 -35.77 -3.53
N ALA A 96 31.22 -36.21 -3.55
CA ALA A 96 30.37 -36.21 -2.36
C ALA A 96 30.92 -37.10 -1.21
N ASN A 97 31.52 -38.25 -1.55
CA ASN A 97 32.19 -39.16 -0.62
C ASN A 97 33.45 -38.54 0.00
N GLU A 98 34.27 -37.87 -0.80
CA GLU A 98 35.46 -37.14 -0.32
C GLU A 98 35.09 -35.97 0.58
N ALA A 99 34.06 -35.19 0.22
CA ALA A 99 33.55 -34.10 1.04
C ALA A 99 33.01 -34.62 2.39
N ALA A 100 32.36 -35.78 2.39
CA ALA A 100 31.92 -36.45 3.61
C ALA A 100 33.11 -36.93 4.46
N PHE A 101 34.19 -37.43 3.82
CA PHE A 101 35.43 -37.79 4.50
C PHE A 101 36.12 -36.58 5.12
N LEU A 102 36.29 -35.48 4.39
CA LEU A 102 36.88 -34.24 4.88
C LEU A 102 36.05 -33.62 6.02
N ASN A 103 34.73 -33.77 6.02
CA ASN A 103 33.89 -33.35 7.15
C ASN A 103 34.09 -34.23 8.39
N ARG A 104 34.40 -35.53 8.23
CA ARG A 104 34.81 -36.41 9.35
C ARG A 104 36.19 -36.02 9.88
N LEU A 105 37.15 -35.76 8.99
CA LEU A 105 38.46 -35.23 9.34
C LEU A 105 38.36 -33.90 10.12
N ARG A 106 37.52 -32.98 9.65
CA ARG A 106 37.22 -31.72 10.35
C ARG A 106 36.74 -31.96 11.79
N LYS A 107 35.85 -32.94 11.99
CA LYS A 107 35.37 -33.30 13.33
C LYS A 107 36.50 -33.83 14.20
N ALA A 108 37.37 -34.70 13.65
CA ALA A 108 38.55 -35.21 14.36
C ALA A 108 39.55 -34.09 14.74
N CYS A 109 39.67 -33.05 13.92
CA CYS A 109 40.47 -31.85 14.21
C CYS A 109 39.78 -30.85 15.16
N GLY A 110 38.54 -31.09 15.60
CA GLY A 110 37.80 -30.18 16.49
C GLY A 110 37.41 -28.83 15.86
N ILE A 111 37.50 -28.67 14.53
CA ILE A 111 37.26 -27.37 13.87
C ILE A 111 35.76 -27.13 13.71
N ARG A 112 35.24 -26.00 14.23
CA ARG A 112 33.83 -25.62 14.07
C ARG A 112 33.45 -25.45 12.59
N TYR A 113 32.22 -25.82 12.23
CA TYR A 113 31.74 -25.80 10.84
C TYR A 113 31.85 -24.43 10.16
N PHE A 114 31.61 -23.34 10.89
CA PHE A 114 31.74 -21.98 10.36
C PHE A 114 33.20 -21.62 9.97
N LEU A 115 34.18 -21.97 10.80
CA LEU A 115 35.60 -21.79 10.51
C LEU A 115 36.03 -22.64 9.31
N TYR A 116 35.55 -23.88 9.23
CA TYR A 116 35.78 -24.76 8.09
C TYR A 116 35.22 -24.20 6.77
N ARG A 117 34.01 -23.59 6.78
CA ARG A 117 33.47 -22.91 5.59
C ARG A 117 34.33 -21.72 5.15
N ARG A 118 34.85 -20.94 6.10
CA ARG A 118 35.78 -19.84 5.79
C ARG A 118 37.08 -20.35 5.18
N LEU A 119 37.63 -21.46 5.69
CA LEU A 119 38.83 -22.08 5.12
C LEU A 119 38.57 -22.59 3.69
N ILE A 120 37.48 -23.29 3.44
CA ILE A 120 37.09 -23.73 2.08
C ILE A 120 36.96 -22.54 1.13
N ALA A 121 36.28 -21.47 1.55
CA ALA A 121 36.12 -20.29 0.72
C ALA A 121 37.46 -19.58 0.43
N ALA A 122 38.39 -19.59 1.40
CA ALA A 122 39.71 -19.00 1.25
C ALA A 122 40.62 -19.84 0.34
N THR A 123 40.54 -21.17 0.39
CA THR A 123 41.41 -22.07 -0.40
C THR A 123 40.86 -22.36 -1.80
N LEU A 124 39.55 -22.57 -1.94
CA LEU A 124 38.91 -22.99 -3.20
C LEU A 124 38.09 -21.88 -3.88
N GLY A 125 38.03 -20.70 -3.28
CA GLY A 125 37.31 -19.52 -3.79
C GLY A 125 35.78 -19.62 -3.69
N ASN A 126 35.11 -18.53 -4.10
CA ASN A 126 33.64 -18.39 -4.02
C ASN A 126 32.85 -19.35 -4.93
N ARG A 127 33.52 -20.14 -5.78
CA ARG A 127 32.89 -21.11 -6.71
C ARG A 127 32.02 -22.17 -6.00
N TRP A 128 32.26 -22.41 -4.71
CA TRP A 128 31.57 -23.46 -3.94
C TRP A 128 30.62 -22.96 -2.84
N VAL A 129 30.54 -21.64 -2.61
CA VAL A 129 29.76 -21.07 -1.48
C VAL A 129 28.25 -21.08 -1.73
N LEU A 130 27.81 -21.14 -3.00
CA LEU A 130 26.40 -20.98 -3.36
C LEU A 130 25.55 -22.26 -3.28
N PHE A 131 26.13 -23.45 -3.12
CA PHE A 131 25.36 -24.71 -3.18
C PHE A 131 24.95 -25.31 -1.82
N SER A 132 24.95 -24.53 -0.73
CA SER A 132 24.41 -25.02 0.55
C SER A 132 23.03 -24.45 0.91
N ILE A 133 22.46 -23.57 0.08
CA ILE A 133 21.08 -23.12 0.27
C ILE A 133 20.22 -24.09 -0.52
N SER A 134 19.50 -24.95 0.20
CA SER A 134 18.52 -25.85 -0.43
C SER A 134 17.56 -25.01 -1.25
N TRP A 135 17.38 -25.35 -2.53
CA TRP A 135 16.50 -24.68 -3.49
C TRP A 135 15.09 -24.41 -2.93
N LYS A 136 14.64 -25.25 -1.99
CA LYS A 136 13.38 -25.09 -1.24
C LYS A 136 13.31 -23.77 -0.49
N TRP A 137 14.39 -23.32 0.15
CA TRP A 137 14.43 -22.04 0.88
C TRP A 137 14.47 -20.84 -0.05
N PHE A 138 15.12 -20.96 -1.20
CA PHE A 138 15.15 -19.90 -2.21
C PHE A 138 13.76 -19.69 -2.84
N ALA A 139 13.06 -20.78 -3.15
CA ALA A 139 11.68 -20.73 -3.65
C ALA A 139 10.70 -20.15 -2.62
N CYS A 140 10.80 -20.53 -1.34
CA CYS A 140 9.97 -19.95 -0.28
C CYS A 140 10.21 -18.44 -0.10
N TYR A 141 11.45 -17.97 -0.22
CA TYR A 141 11.78 -16.55 -0.11
C TYR A 141 11.16 -15.74 -1.25
N ILE A 142 11.22 -16.24 -2.50
CA ILE A 142 10.61 -15.57 -3.65
C ILE A 142 9.08 -15.50 -3.50
N LEU A 143 8.44 -16.59 -3.09
CA LEU A 143 6.99 -16.62 -2.86
C LEU A 143 6.56 -15.64 -1.76
N PHE A 144 7.32 -15.57 -0.66
CA PHE A 144 7.05 -14.63 0.42
C PHE A 144 7.07 -13.17 -0.06
N TRP A 145 8.09 -12.78 -0.83
CA TRP A 145 8.17 -11.42 -1.37
C TRP A 145 7.13 -11.13 -2.44
N ALA A 146 6.77 -12.10 -3.28
CA ALA A 146 5.69 -11.94 -4.26
C ALA A 146 4.34 -11.66 -3.58
N VAL A 147 4.03 -12.38 -2.49
CA VAL A 147 2.82 -12.12 -1.68
C VAL A 147 2.89 -10.76 -1.01
N LEU A 148 4.03 -10.39 -0.43
CA LEU A 148 4.20 -9.09 0.24
C LEU A 148 4.02 -7.93 -0.74
N ILE A 149 4.61 -8.03 -1.93
CA ILE A 149 4.46 -7.04 -3.01
C ILE A 149 3.00 -6.99 -3.49
N GLY A 150 2.34 -8.14 -3.65
CA GLY A 150 0.92 -8.20 -4.02
C GLY A 150 0.01 -7.53 -2.98
N LEU A 151 0.27 -7.76 -1.69
CA LEU A 151 -0.45 -7.09 -0.59
C LEU A 151 -0.19 -5.58 -0.59
N LEU A 152 1.05 -5.16 -0.83
CA LEU A 152 1.44 -3.75 -0.84
C LEU A 152 0.85 -3.02 -2.06
N LEU A 153 0.82 -3.65 -3.23
CA LEU A 153 0.14 -3.15 -4.43
C LEU A 153 -1.38 -3.09 -4.22
N SER A 154 -1.99 -4.10 -3.62
CA SER A 154 -3.43 -4.09 -3.31
C SER A 154 -3.77 -2.99 -2.30
N TRP A 155 -2.90 -2.74 -1.31
CA TRP A 155 -3.06 -1.65 -0.36
C TRP A 155 -2.90 -0.29 -1.05
N MET A 156 -1.90 -0.11 -1.92
CA MET A 156 -1.71 1.11 -2.70
C MET A 156 -2.87 1.40 -3.67
N LEU A 157 -3.42 0.39 -4.34
CA LEU A 157 -4.57 0.56 -5.25
C LEU A 157 -5.85 0.92 -4.51
N LYS A 158 -6.04 0.43 -3.28
CA LYS A 158 -7.16 0.87 -2.43
C LYS A 158 -6.95 2.29 -1.88
N ASN A 159 -5.70 2.68 -1.64
CA ASN A 159 -5.33 3.95 -1.01
C ASN A 159 -4.86 5.02 -1.99
N GLN A 160 -5.27 4.97 -3.27
CA GLN A 160 -5.27 6.20 -4.08
C GLN A 160 -6.32 7.15 -3.49
N ALA A 161 -5.95 7.85 -2.43
CA ALA A 161 -6.66 8.99 -1.91
C ALA A 161 -6.80 9.99 -3.05
N PHE A 162 -7.98 10.56 -3.19
CA PHE A 162 -8.22 11.71 -4.05
C PHE A 162 -7.23 12.81 -3.65
N THR A 163 -6.19 13.02 -4.44
CA THR A 163 -5.23 14.10 -4.23
C THR A 163 -5.88 15.38 -4.71
N TYR A 164 -6.27 16.25 -3.79
CA TYR A 164 -6.76 17.59 -4.09
C TYR A 164 -5.70 18.33 -4.92
N PRO A 165 -6.08 19.03 -6.00
CA PRO A 165 -5.11 19.78 -6.79
C PRO A 165 -4.45 20.87 -5.94
N GLU A 166 -3.14 20.70 -5.66
CA GLU A 166 -2.31 21.67 -4.95
C GLU A 166 -2.39 23.04 -5.65
N GLY A 167 -2.82 24.08 -4.92
CA GLY A 167 -2.91 25.45 -5.41
C GLY A 167 -4.29 25.91 -5.91
N GLN A 168 -5.34 25.10 -5.80
CA GLN A 168 -6.71 25.53 -6.16
C GLN A 168 -7.65 25.83 -4.99
N CYS A 169 -7.38 25.30 -3.79
CA CYS A 169 -8.16 25.56 -2.58
C CYS A 169 -7.48 26.69 -1.80
N SER A 170 -8.11 27.87 -1.68
CA SER A 170 -7.55 28.95 -0.85
C SER A 170 -7.88 28.72 0.62
N ASP A 171 -6.95 29.10 1.50
CA ASP A 171 -7.06 29.07 2.97
C ASP A 171 -8.11 30.04 3.55
N GLU A 172 -8.88 30.71 2.71
CA GLU A 172 -9.86 31.71 3.12
C GLU A 172 -11.12 31.03 3.66
N ASP A 173 -11.40 31.30 4.94
CA ASP A 173 -12.57 30.82 5.66
C ASP A 173 -13.86 31.15 4.90
N ILE A 174 -14.73 30.16 4.72
CA ILE A 174 -16.08 30.37 4.19
C ILE A 174 -16.83 31.21 5.21
N ALA A 175 -17.27 32.42 4.83
CA ALA A 175 -18.21 33.19 5.64
C ALA A 175 -19.60 32.52 5.60
N ILE A 176 -19.80 31.50 6.45
CA ILE A 176 -21.08 30.81 6.57
C ILE A 176 -22.02 31.70 7.36
N GLN A 177 -23.20 31.96 6.79
CA GLN A 177 -24.30 32.52 7.56
C GLN A 177 -25.03 31.38 8.26
N VAL A 178 -24.79 31.23 9.56
CA VAL A 178 -25.52 30.31 10.44
C VAL A 178 -26.51 31.15 11.25
N PHE A 179 -27.79 30.77 11.26
CA PHE A 179 -28.75 31.42 12.15
C PHE A 179 -28.61 30.84 13.56
N ASP A 180 -28.21 31.66 14.52
CA ASP A 180 -28.14 31.30 15.94
C ASP A 180 -29.35 31.89 16.68
N THR A 181 -29.92 31.15 17.63
CA THR A 181 -31.21 31.46 18.29
C THR A 181 -31.21 32.76 19.10
N LEU A 182 -30.06 33.41 19.27
CA LEU A 182 -29.88 34.66 20.01
C LEU A 182 -30.29 35.92 19.23
N SER A 183 -30.52 35.84 17.90
CA SER A 183 -30.96 36.98 17.06
C SER A 183 -32.40 36.83 16.58
N ILE A 184 -33.36 36.71 17.51
CA ILE A 184 -34.79 36.62 17.16
C ILE A 184 -35.28 37.97 16.62
N GLN A 185 -35.17 38.16 15.30
CA GLN A 185 -36.21 38.83 14.54
C GLN A 185 -37.16 37.75 14.03
N THR A 186 -38.39 37.76 14.55
CA THR A 186 -39.48 36.95 13.97
C THR A 186 -39.78 37.50 12.58
N PHE A 187 -39.15 36.95 11.56
CA PHE A 187 -39.60 37.16 10.19
C PHE A 187 -40.92 36.39 10.03
N PRO A 188 -41.99 37.05 9.54
CA PRO A 188 -43.22 36.33 9.24
C PRO A 188 -42.92 35.25 8.18
N ASP A 189 -43.58 34.10 8.32
CA ASP A 189 -43.48 33.03 7.33
C ASP A 189 -43.89 33.58 5.96
N LYS A 190 -43.01 33.38 4.98
CA LYS A 190 -43.27 33.80 3.60
C LYS A 190 -44.09 32.71 2.90
N ASP A 191 -44.86 33.11 1.89
CA ASP A 191 -45.43 32.14 0.96
C ASP A 191 -44.31 31.44 0.17
N GLU A 192 -44.62 30.24 -0.33
CA GLU A 192 -43.65 29.38 -1.01
C GLU A 192 -43.00 30.06 -2.24
N THR A 193 -43.76 30.92 -2.93
CA THR A 193 -43.27 31.65 -4.11
C THR A 193 -42.21 32.66 -3.69
N SER A 194 -42.51 33.44 -2.65
CA SER A 194 -41.56 34.41 -2.09
C SER A 194 -40.29 33.74 -1.56
N VAL A 195 -40.41 32.57 -0.92
CA VAL A 195 -39.24 31.78 -0.50
C VAL A 195 -38.43 31.38 -1.72
N PHE A 196 -39.04 30.72 -2.70
CA PHE A 196 -38.36 30.25 -3.91
C PHE A 196 -37.66 31.39 -4.66
N GLU A 197 -38.32 32.52 -4.86
CA GLU A 197 -37.77 33.70 -5.52
C GLU A 197 -36.53 34.26 -4.81
N SER A 198 -36.48 34.18 -3.48
CA SER A 198 -35.36 34.65 -2.68
C SER A 198 -34.13 33.72 -2.74
N ILE A 199 -34.35 32.40 -2.86
CA ILE A 199 -33.29 31.39 -2.79
C ILE A 199 -32.83 30.87 -4.14
N LYS A 200 -33.62 31.03 -5.22
CA LYS A 200 -33.35 30.38 -6.52
C LYS A 200 -31.98 30.69 -7.12
N LYS A 201 -31.38 31.84 -6.76
CA LYS A 201 -30.02 32.22 -7.17
C LYS A 201 -28.92 31.40 -6.46
N GLY A 202 -29.23 30.85 -5.30
CA GLY A 202 -28.35 29.96 -4.55
C GLY A 202 -28.49 28.49 -4.91
N ILE A 203 -29.48 28.09 -5.73
CA ILE A 203 -29.68 26.70 -6.14
C ILE A 203 -28.95 26.44 -7.46
N VAL A 204 -28.20 25.35 -7.53
CA VAL A 204 -27.39 25.00 -8.70
C VAL A 204 -27.63 23.57 -9.17
N SER A 205 -27.40 23.33 -10.45
CA SER A 205 -27.30 21.98 -11.01
C SER A 205 -25.84 21.61 -11.14
N ILE A 206 -25.50 20.38 -10.75
CA ILE A 206 -24.14 19.84 -10.83
C ILE A 206 -24.12 18.81 -11.95
N ASN A 207 -23.21 19.00 -12.90
CA ASN A 207 -22.99 18.11 -14.03
C ASN A 207 -21.61 17.50 -13.92
N ILE A 208 -21.51 16.20 -14.19
CA ILE A 208 -20.25 15.46 -14.10
C ILE A 208 -19.97 14.88 -15.47
N PHE A 209 -18.76 15.15 -15.95
CA PHE A 209 -18.31 14.74 -17.26
C PHE A 209 -17.12 13.79 -17.15
N ARG A 210 -17.04 12.85 -18.09
CA ARG A 210 -15.88 11.99 -18.33
C ARG A 210 -15.56 12.01 -19.81
N GLY A 211 -14.35 12.44 -20.16
CA GLY A 211 -13.94 12.54 -21.57
C GLY A 211 -14.88 13.41 -22.42
N GLY A 212 -15.48 14.45 -21.83
CA GLY A 212 -16.44 15.33 -22.48
C GLY A 212 -17.90 14.81 -22.53
N GLN A 213 -18.17 13.57 -22.12
CA GLN A 213 -19.52 13.04 -22.02
C GLN A 213 -20.08 13.21 -20.61
N ARG A 214 -21.30 13.75 -20.49
CA ARG A 214 -21.99 13.84 -19.19
C ARG A 214 -22.39 12.44 -18.73
N ILE A 215 -21.89 12.03 -17.58
CA ILE A 215 -22.13 10.69 -16.99
C ILE A 215 -23.08 10.71 -15.81
N SER A 216 -23.20 11.86 -15.13
CA SER A 216 -24.04 12.00 -13.94
C SER A 216 -24.42 13.46 -13.74
N GLY A 217 -25.34 13.68 -12.80
CA GLY A 217 -25.63 15.00 -12.30
C GLY A 217 -26.50 14.94 -11.06
N GLY A 218 -26.60 16.08 -10.40
CA GLY A 218 -27.40 16.28 -9.20
C GLY A 218 -27.72 17.75 -9.03
N SER A 219 -28.13 18.09 -7.82
CA SER A 219 -28.35 19.47 -7.41
C SER A 219 -27.38 19.84 -6.30
N GLY A 220 -27.24 21.13 -6.07
CA GLY A 220 -26.49 21.66 -4.94
C GLY A 220 -27.01 23.03 -4.57
N PHE A 221 -26.40 23.63 -3.55
CA PHE A 221 -26.66 25.02 -3.21
C PHE A 221 -25.41 25.75 -2.76
N VAL A 222 -25.41 27.06 -2.96
CA VAL A 222 -24.31 27.95 -2.59
C VAL A 222 -24.35 28.20 -1.09
N LEU A 223 -23.27 27.81 -0.42
CA LEU A 223 -23.07 28.02 1.01
C LEU A 223 -22.47 29.40 1.30
N GLY A 224 -21.59 29.88 0.43
CA GLY A 224 -20.83 31.10 0.66
C GLY A 224 -20.02 31.52 -0.57
N ALA A 225 -19.58 32.77 -0.56
CA ALA A 225 -18.55 33.27 -1.47
C ALA A 225 -17.31 33.62 -0.64
N GLY A 226 -16.15 33.06 -1.00
CA GLY A 226 -14.87 33.41 -0.38
C GLY A 226 -14.37 34.78 -0.85
N GLU A 227 -13.27 35.25 -0.25
CA GLU A 227 -12.64 36.52 -0.62
C GLU A 227 -12.06 36.45 -2.06
N SER A 228 -11.57 35.28 -2.47
CA SER A 228 -11.01 34.98 -3.80
C SER A 228 -12.00 34.90 -4.99
N GLU A 229 -13.16 35.56 -4.95
CA GLU A 229 -14.21 35.48 -6.00
C GLU A 229 -14.76 34.07 -6.29
N ARG A 230 -14.42 33.09 -5.42
CA ARG A 230 -14.91 31.72 -5.48
C ARG A 230 -16.24 31.60 -4.75
N ILE A 231 -17.13 30.80 -5.29
CA ILE A 231 -18.33 30.35 -4.60
C ILE A 231 -18.12 28.91 -4.14
N TYR A 232 -18.69 28.57 -2.98
CA TYR A 232 -18.65 27.25 -2.38
C TYR A 232 -20.03 26.62 -2.42
N ILE A 233 -20.10 25.38 -2.89
CA ILE A 233 -21.34 24.68 -3.20
C ILE A 233 -21.38 23.37 -2.43
N ILE A 234 -22.48 23.13 -1.74
CA ILE A 234 -22.75 21.86 -1.06
C ILE A 234 -23.59 20.96 -1.97
N THR A 235 -23.23 19.68 -1.98
CA THR A 235 -23.95 18.58 -2.64
C THR A 235 -23.75 17.29 -1.84
N ASN A 236 -24.36 16.18 -2.26
CA ASN A 236 -24.00 14.87 -1.73
C ASN A 236 -22.68 14.34 -2.30
N ARG A 237 -21.98 13.52 -1.52
CA ARG A 237 -20.79 12.79 -1.97
C ARG A 237 -21.12 11.82 -3.09
N HIS A 238 -22.21 11.06 -2.99
CA HIS A 238 -22.58 10.10 -4.05
C HIS A 238 -22.93 10.76 -5.40
N VAL A 239 -23.21 12.07 -5.43
CA VAL A 239 -23.38 12.81 -6.69
C VAL A 239 -22.03 12.84 -7.41
N VAL A 240 -20.99 13.26 -6.70
CA VAL A 240 -19.67 13.60 -7.23
C VAL A 240 -18.65 12.46 -7.23
N GLU A 241 -18.87 11.44 -6.39
CA GLU A 241 -18.04 10.27 -6.22
C GLU A 241 -18.94 9.01 -6.25
N LYS A 242 -18.95 8.31 -7.38
CA LYS A 242 -19.65 7.00 -7.53
C LYS A 242 -18.64 5.87 -7.63
N GLU A 243 -18.99 4.70 -7.09
CA GLU A 243 -18.13 3.49 -7.15
C GLU A 243 -17.80 3.05 -8.58
N GLU A 244 -18.69 3.32 -9.56
CA GLU A 244 -18.43 3.16 -11.00
C GLU A 244 -17.26 4.01 -11.53
N TYR A 245 -16.77 4.96 -10.73
CA TYR A 245 -15.62 5.79 -11.06
C TYR A 245 -14.29 5.24 -10.54
N SER A 246 -14.33 4.18 -9.71
CA SER A 246 -13.16 3.62 -9.04
C SER A 246 -12.62 2.32 -9.63
N TYR A 247 -13.38 1.60 -10.46
CA TYR A 247 -12.90 0.38 -11.12
C TYR A 247 -12.38 0.65 -12.54
N GLY A 248 -11.05 0.67 -12.69
CA GLY A 248 -10.37 0.50 -13.99
C GLY A 248 -10.29 1.72 -14.91
N CYS A 249 -10.65 2.92 -14.46
CA CYS A 249 -10.72 4.11 -15.30
C CYS A 249 -9.75 5.20 -14.84
N ASP A 250 -9.14 5.89 -15.80
CA ASP A 250 -8.25 7.03 -15.60
C ASP A 250 -9.01 8.16 -14.87
N ARG A 251 -8.81 8.27 -13.55
CA ARG A 251 -9.49 9.25 -12.68
C ARG A 251 -9.22 10.70 -13.11
N GLY A 252 -8.16 10.95 -13.89
CA GLY A 252 -7.82 12.25 -14.47
C GLY A 252 -8.77 12.78 -15.54
N SER A 253 -9.82 12.03 -15.91
CA SER A 253 -10.79 12.41 -16.95
C SER A 253 -12.11 12.98 -16.41
N ILE A 254 -12.30 13.05 -15.08
CA ILE A 254 -13.53 13.57 -14.46
C ILE A 254 -13.45 15.09 -14.31
N SER A 255 -14.48 15.78 -14.79
CA SER A 255 -14.65 17.23 -14.62
C SER A 255 -16.06 17.54 -14.10
N TYR A 256 -16.16 18.63 -13.34
CA TYR A 256 -17.40 19.09 -12.73
C TYR A 256 -17.78 20.44 -13.36
N GLU A 257 -19.07 20.62 -13.63
CA GLU A 257 -19.63 21.88 -14.10
C GLU A 257 -20.82 22.23 -13.22
N VAL A 258 -20.96 23.50 -12.89
CA VAL A 258 -22.08 24.04 -12.14
C VAL A 258 -22.91 24.92 -13.07
N GLU A 259 -24.21 24.69 -13.13
CA GLU A 259 -25.17 25.50 -13.88
C GLU A 259 -26.13 26.25 -12.95
N LEU A 260 -26.19 27.57 -13.09
CA LEU A 260 -27.07 28.46 -12.33
C LEU A 260 -28.50 28.55 -12.91
N HIS A 261 -29.37 29.24 -12.20
CA HIS A 261 -30.77 29.45 -12.60
C HIS A 261 -30.93 30.13 -13.97
N ASN A 262 -29.98 30.96 -14.38
CA ASN A 262 -29.96 31.73 -15.63
C ASN A 262 -29.22 31.00 -16.76
N MET A 263 -28.90 29.72 -16.59
CA MET A 263 -28.10 28.90 -17.53
C MET A 263 -26.63 29.32 -17.63
N LEU A 264 -26.15 30.22 -16.77
CA LEU A 264 -24.72 30.48 -16.66
C LEU A 264 -24.04 29.22 -16.11
N ARG A 265 -22.92 28.86 -16.73
CA ARG A 265 -22.14 27.66 -16.39
C ARG A 265 -20.72 28.04 -16.04
N ALA A 266 -20.14 27.33 -15.09
CA ALA A 266 -18.72 27.42 -14.80
C ALA A 266 -18.16 26.05 -14.45
N ASP A 267 -16.88 25.86 -14.78
CA ASP A 267 -16.12 24.72 -14.29
C ASP A 267 -16.00 24.78 -12.77
N ALA A 268 -16.20 23.63 -12.16
CA ALA A 268 -16.10 23.44 -10.73
C ALA A 268 -14.98 22.46 -10.38
N VAL A 269 -14.44 22.64 -9.18
CA VAL A 269 -13.38 21.82 -8.62
C VAL A 269 -13.89 21.18 -7.35
N MET A 270 -13.61 19.91 -7.16
CA MET A 270 -13.82 19.24 -5.88
C MET A 270 -12.85 19.83 -4.85
N ASP A 271 -13.40 20.49 -3.84
CA ASP A 271 -12.62 21.13 -2.78
C ASP A 271 -12.48 20.21 -1.55
N TYR A 272 -13.56 19.52 -1.16
CA TYR A 272 -13.54 18.54 -0.08
C TYR A 272 -14.65 17.50 -0.22
N CYS A 273 -14.36 16.25 0.14
CA CYS A 273 -15.34 15.16 0.18
C CYS A 273 -15.40 14.58 1.61
N SER A 274 -16.58 14.55 2.23
CA SER A 274 -16.74 14.05 3.60
C SER A 274 -16.71 12.52 3.65
N GLU A 275 -15.93 11.97 4.58
CA GLU A 275 -15.90 10.53 4.85
C GLU A 275 -17.04 10.08 5.80
N ASP A 276 -17.52 10.98 6.65
CA ASP A 276 -18.50 10.66 7.71
C ASP A 276 -19.95 10.87 7.28
N ALA A 277 -20.17 11.89 6.44
CA ALA A 277 -21.49 12.24 5.93
C ALA A 277 -21.51 12.13 4.41
N ASP A 278 -22.69 11.91 3.83
CA ASP A 278 -22.86 11.93 2.37
C ASP A 278 -22.92 13.37 1.86
N LEU A 279 -21.82 14.10 2.03
CA LEU A 279 -21.66 15.51 1.67
C LEU A 279 -20.34 15.73 0.93
N ALA A 280 -20.38 16.65 -0.03
CA ALA A 280 -19.19 17.14 -0.72
C ALA A 280 -19.28 18.65 -0.95
N LEU A 281 -18.11 19.27 -0.99
CA LEU A 281 -17.88 20.68 -1.21
C LEU A 281 -17.22 20.88 -2.57
N LEU A 282 -17.91 21.59 -3.45
CA LEU A 282 -17.37 22.05 -4.73
C LEU A 282 -17.03 23.54 -4.64
N SER A 283 -16.07 23.99 -5.44
CA SER A 283 -15.78 25.41 -5.62
C SER A 283 -15.78 25.79 -7.10
N ALA A 284 -16.33 26.97 -7.41
CA ALA A 284 -16.38 27.51 -8.78
C ALA A 284 -16.02 29.00 -8.78
N LYS A 285 -15.48 29.50 -9.90
CA LYS A 285 -15.12 30.91 -10.10
C LYS A 285 -16.05 31.56 -11.12
N GLY A 286 -16.13 32.90 -11.09
CA GLY A 286 -16.86 33.68 -12.11
C GLY A 286 -18.39 33.67 -11.96
N LEU A 287 -18.90 33.17 -10.83
CA LEU A 287 -20.34 33.07 -10.56
C LEU A 287 -20.82 33.97 -9.42
N LYS A 288 -19.91 34.61 -8.67
CA LYS A 288 -20.22 35.33 -7.41
C LYS A 288 -21.31 36.40 -7.55
N GLU A 289 -21.30 37.17 -8.64
CA GLU A 289 -22.30 38.23 -8.89
C GLU A 289 -23.71 37.70 -9.24
N HIS A 290 -23.83 36.40 -9.53
CA HIS A 290 -25.05 35.77 -10.00
C HIS A 290 -25.71 34.85 -8.97
N VAL A 291 -25.12 34.71 -7.79
CA VAL A 291 -25.59 33.78 -6.75
C VAL A 291 -25.96 34.48 -5.45
N VAL A 292 -26.71 33.78 -4.61
CA VAL A 292 -27.01 34.16 -3.23
C VAL A 292 -26.63 32.99 -2.33
N SER A 293 -25.92 33.26 -1.24
CA SER A 293 -25.60 32.26 -0.23
C SER A 293 -26.84 31.91 0.58
N LEU A 294 -27.06 30.62 0.83
CA LEU A 294 -28.15 30.18 1.69
C LEU A 294 -27.70 30.09 3.14
N VAL A 295 -28.63 30.41 4.05
CA VAL A 295 -28.41 30.40 5.49
C VAL A 295 -28.72 29.00 6.02
N LEU A 296 -27.88 28.47 6.92
CA LEU A 296 -28.10 27.16 7.54
C LEU A 296 -28.90 27.27 8.85
N ARG A 297 -29.78 26.29 9.09
CA ARG A 297 -30.58 26.12 10.30
C ARG A 297 -30.23 24.80 10.97
N LEU A 298 -29.67 24.87 12.18
CA LEU A 298 -29.16 23.70 12.90
C LEU A 298 -30.28 22.81 13.45
N LYS A 299 -29.95 21.53 13.64
CA LYS A 299 -30.86 20.47 14.12
C LYS A 299 -31.61 20.83 15.39
N ASN A 300 -30.95 21.49 16.35
CA ASN A 300 -31.54 21.87 17.63
C ASN A 300 -32.72 22.85 17.51
N ASP A 301 -32.80 23.55 16.37
CA ASP A 301 -33.82 24.54 16.10
C ASP A 301 -34.92 24.04 15.16
N LEU A 302 -34.90 22.75 14.82
CA LEU A 302 -35.89 22.09 13.98
C LEU A 302 -36.98 21.45 14.85
N GLN A 303 -38.20 21.40 14.32
CA GLN A 303 -39.35 20.80 14.98
C GLN A 303 -40.13 19.93 14.00
N VAL A 304 -40.63 18.79 14.48
CA VAL A 304 -41.56 17.95 13.72
C VAL A 304 -42.83 18.75 13.42
N GLY A 305 -43.30 18.67 12.18
CA GLY A 305 -44.44 19.44 11.68
C GLY A 305 -44.09 20.78 11.01
N MET A 306 -42.83 21.22 11.07
CA MET A 306 -42.39 22.41 10.32
C MET A 306 -42.60 22.21 8.82
N THR A 307 -43.19 23.20 8.16
CA THR A 307 -43.31 23.21 6.69
C THR A 307 -41.96 23.44 6.05
N VAL A 308 -41.64 22.60 5.07
CA VAL A 308 -40.38 22.64 4.33
C VAL A 308 -40.61 22.45 2.84
N LEU A 309 -39.69 23.01 2.06
CA LEU A 309 -39.65 22.95 0.61
C LEU A 309 -38.33 22.30 0.18
N ALA A 310 -38.37 21.27 -0.67
CA ALA A 310 -37.17 20.89 -1.40
C ALA A 310 -37.16 21.63 -2.74
N VAL A 311 -36.04 22.30 -3.02
CA VAL A 311 -35.86 23.06 -4.26
C VAL A 311 -34.69 22.48 -5.02
N GLY A 312 -34.99 21.87 -6.15
CA GLY A 312 -34.01 21.15 -6.95
C GLY A 312 -33.97 21.52 -8.41
N ARG A 313 -32.92 21.06 -9.08
CA ARG A 313 -32.78 21.09 -10.54
C ARG A 313 -32.50 19.68 -11.04
N PRO A 314 -33.53 18.78 -11.05
CA PRO A 314 -33.36 17.43 -11.54
C PRO A 314 -32.88 17.43 -12.99
N LEU A 315 -32.21 16.35 -13.42
CA LEU A 315 -31.79 16.21 -14.81
C LEU A 315 -32.99 16.43 -15.74
N SER A 316 -32.86 17.38 -16.68
CA SER A 316 -33.88 17.77 -17.69
C SER A 316 -35.05 18.65 -17.21
N LEU A 317 -35.21 18.91 -15.91
CA LEU A 317 -36.28 19.77 -15.37
C LEU A 317 -35.69 21.01 -14.70
N ARG A 318 -36.08 22.20 -15.17
CA ARG A 318 -35.67 23.47 -14.55
C ARG A 318 -36.55 23.75 -13.35
N ASN A 319 -35.94 23.83 -12.16
CA ASN A 319 -36.55 24.29 -10.91
C ASN A 319 -37.79 23.50 -10.48
N THR A 320 -37.57 22.36 -9.84
CA THR A 320 -38.63 21.60 -9.18
C THR A 320 -38.73 22.04 -7.73
N VAL A 321 -39.92 22.48 -7.32
CA VAL A 321 -40.25 22.82 -5.93
C VAL A 321 -41.26 21.81 -5.43
N THR A 322 -40.94 21.11 -4.35
CA THR A 322 -41.84 20.17 -3.68
C THR A 322 -42.01 20.58 -2.23
N ARG A 323 -43.23 20.46 -1.72
CA ARG A 323 -43.63 20.88 -0.37
C ARG A 323 -43.98 19.68 0.49
N GLY A 324 -43.67 19.79 1.78
CA GLY A 324 -44.01 18.81 2.80
C GLY A 324 -43.70 19.36 4.18
N ILE A 325 -43.50 18.47 5.13
CA ILE A 325 -43.17 18.77 6.52
C ILE A 325 -41.96 17.96 7.00
N ILE A 326 -41.35 18.40 8.09
CA ILE A 326 -40.46 17.54 8.88
C ILE A 326 -41.33 16.48 9.54
N SER A 327 -41.26 15.23 9.08
CA SER A 327 -42.05 14.11 9.61
C SER A 327 -41.44 13.52 10.87
N SER A 328 -40.11 13.50 10.98
CA SER A 328 -39.39 13.02 12.18
C SER A 328 -37.96 13.53 12.19
N LEU A 329 -37.42 13.79 13.39
CA LEU A 329 -36.01 14.11 13.61
C LEU A 329 -35.33 12.86 14.19
N ARG A 330 -34.58 12.14 13.34
CA ARG A 330 -33.82 10.95 13.77
C ARG A 330 -32.43 11.37 14.24
N GLU A 331 -31.69 10.42 14.81
CA GLU A 331 -30.33 10.64 15.29
C GLU A 331 -29.41 11.11 14.15
N GLU A 332 -29.37 10.37 13.05
CA GLU A 332 -28.45 10.61 11.92
C GLU A 332 -29.05 11.45 10.78
N GLU A 333 -30.38 11.50 10.66
CA GLU A 333 -31.03 12.09 9.48
C GLU A 333 -32.38 12.74 9.77
N LEU A 334 -32.75 13.71 8.93
CA LEU A 334 -34.07 14.34 8.93
C LEU A 334 -34.99 13.54 8.01
N GLN A 335 -36.14 13.10 8.54
CA GLN A 335 -37.19 12.46 7.74
C GLN A 335 -38.26 13.47 7.34
N THR A 336 -38.64 13.47 6.06
CA THR A 336 -39.69 14.34 5.50
C THR A 336 -40.60 13.56 4.55
N ASP A 337 -41.82 14.03 4.37
CA ASP A 337 -42.77 13.54 3.36
C ASP A 337 -42.68 14.32 2.04
N VAL A 338 -41.71 15.24 1.93
CA VAL A 338 -41.42 15.92 0.67
C VAL A 338 -41.06 14.87 -0.38
N ALA A 339 -41.84 14.85 -1.46
CA ALA A 339 -41.54 14.04 -2.63
C ALA A 339 -40.22 14.49 -3.27
N ILE A 340 -39.32 13.55 -3.47
CA ILE A 340 -38.08 13.76 -4.22
C ILE A 340 -38.01 12.78 -5.39
N SER A 341 -37.25 13.13 -6.43
CA SER A 341 -37.08 12.32 -7.63
C SER A 341 -35.61 12.22 -8.02
N TYR A 342 -35.27 11.42 -9.03
CA TYR A 342 -33.91 11.34 -9.55
C TYR A 342 -33.37 12.71 -9.94
N GLY A 343 -32.26 13.12 -9.31
CA GLY A 343 -31.65 14.46 -9.48
C GLY A 343 -31.99 15.45 -8.36
N SER A 344 -32.81 15.07 -7.39
CA SER A 344 -33.05 15.81 -6.14
C SER A 344 -31.93 15.63 -5.10
N SER A 345 -31.00 14.69 -5.28
CA SER A 345 -29.81 14.55 -4.43
C SER A 345 -28.98 15.83 -4.44
N GLY A 346 -28.70 16.34 -3.26
CA GLY A 346 -27.95 17.57 -3.00
C GLY A 346 -28.81 18.83 -2.97
N CYS A 347 -30.13 18.72 -3.18
CA CYS A 347 -31.03 19.86 -3.01
C CYS A 347 -31.13 20.26 -1.53
N PRO A 348 -31.22 21.56 -1.23
CA PRO A 348 -31.56 22.01 0.11
C PRO A 348 -33.04 21.75 0.42
N LEU A 349 -33.30 21.29 1.64
CA LEU A 349 -34.60 21.28 2.28
C LEU A 349 -34.73 22.57 3.11
N ILE A 350 -35.69 23.43 2.77
CA ILE A 350 -35.72 24.83 3.21
C ILE A 350 -37.01 25.13 3.95
N ASN A 351 -36.94 25.85 5.06
CA ASN A 351 -38.14 26.29 5.79
C ASN A 351 -38.78 27.55 5.15
N LEU A 352 -39.94 27.98 5.66
CA LEU A 352 -40.64 29.17 5.14
C LEU A 352 -39.92 30.52 5.38
N LYS A 353 -38.76 30.49 6.07
CA LYS A 353 -37.88 31.65 6.24
C LYS A 353 -36.77 31.72 5.19
N GLY A 354 -36.60 30.67 4.38
CA GLY A 354 -35.51 30.56 3.40
C GLY A 354 -34.21 29.98 3.97
N GLU A 355 -34.27 29.34 5.14
CA GLU A 355 -33.11 28.73 5.79
C GLU A 355 -33.07 27.22 5.47
N VAL A 356 -31.87 26.70 5.17
CA VAL A 356 -31.64 25.29 4.87
C VAL A 356 -31.66 24.48 6.17
N CYS A 357 -32.55 23.50 6.26
CA CYS A 357 -32.68 22.58 7.39
C CYS A 357 -31.92 21.26 7.18
N ALA A 358 -31.78 20.82 5.92
CA ALA A 358 -31.06 19.59 5.57
C ALA A 358 -30.67 19.56 4.09
N VAL A 359 -29.76 18.66 3.72
CA VAL A 359 -29.37 18.34 2.34
C VAL A 359 -30.04 17.02 1.94
N MET A 360 -30.94 17.05 0.96
CA MET A 360 -31.68 15.86 0.53
C MET A 360 -30.73 14.81 -0.02
N ASN A 361 -30.86 13.57 0.45
CA ASN A 361 -29.96 12.46 0.11
C ASN A 361 -30.71 11.35 -0.63
N SER A 362 -31.66 10.69 0.04
CA SER A 362 -32.30 9.47 -0.44
C SER A 362 -33.81 9.48 -0.23
N SER A 363 -34.53 8.68 -1.03
CA SER A 363 -35.96 8.42 -0.86
C SER A 363 -36.20 6.97 -0.51
N TYR A 364 -37.26 6.74 0.27
CA TYR A 364 -37.82 5.43 0.53
C TYR A 364 -39.19 5.34 -0.14
N ASP A 365 -39.17 5.10 -1.46
CA ASP A 365 -40.34 5.20 -2.35
C ASP A 365 -41.52 4.34 -1.89
N SER A 366 -41.28 3.18 -1.28
CA SER A 366 -42.35 2.30 -0.80
C SER A 366 -43.16 2.84 0.39
N LYS A 367 -42.68 3.91 1.07
CA LYS A 367 -43.35 4.51 2.23
C LYS A 367 -43.58 6.02 2.09
N ASN A 368 -43.30 6.62 0.92
CA ASN A 368 -43.43 8.06 0.67
C ASN A 368 -42.71 8.95 1.69
N PHE A 369 -41.53 8.52 2.14
CA PHE A 369 -40.65 9.35 2.98
C PHE A 369 -39.30 9.51 2.31
N SER A 370 -38.69 10.65 2.59
CA SER A 370 -37.37 11.05 2.10
C SER A 370 -36.49 11.43 3.27
N PHE A 371 -35.19 11.32 3.08
CA PHE A 371 -34.19 11.59 4.11
C PHE A 371 -33.21 12.67 3.66
N GLY A 372 -32.83 13.52 4.61
CA GLY A 372 -31.83 14.56 4.42
C GLY A 372 -30.77 14.54 5.52
N VAL A 373 -29.54 14.85 5.14
CA VAL A 373 -28.41 15.04 6.05
C VAL A 373 -28.56 16.41 6.74
N TYR A 374 -28.43 16.47 8.06
CA TYR A 374 -28.53 17.72 8.80
C TYR A 374 -27.45 18.72 8.39
N THR A 375 -27.75 20.02 8.48
CA THR A 375 -26.75 21.07 8.17
C THR A 375 -25.60 21.13 9.17
N ASP A 376 -25.77 20.59 10.37
CA ASP A 376 -24.71 20.45 11.37
C ASP A 376 -23.50 19.69 10.81
N GLU A 377 -23.74 18.67 9.97
CA GLU A 377 -22.67 17.92 9.30
C GLU A 377 -21.86 18.77 8.32
N ILE A 378 -22.46 19.83 7.76
CA ILE A 378 -21.73 20.80 6.92
C ILE A 378 -20.69 21.53 7.78
N LEU A 379 -21.01 21.88 9.03
CA LEU A 379 -20.07 22.56 9.92
C LEU A 379 -18.92 21.62 10.32
N THR A 380 -19.24 20.37 10.69
CA THR A 380 -18.24 19.33 10.98
C THR A 380 -17.31 19.09 9.79
N MET A 381 -17.89 18.99 8.59
CA MET A 381 -17.16 18.82 7.34
C MET A 381 -16.16 19.96 7.11
N LEU A 382 -16.57 21.21 7.35
CA LEU A 382 -15.72 22.38 7.13
C LEU A 382 -14.61 22.53 8.17
N GLN A 383 -14.85 22.11 9.42
CA GLN A 383 -13.79 22.03 10.44
C GLN A 383 -12.72 21.00 10.05
N LYS A 384 -13.12 19.82 9.57
CA LYS A 384 -12.20 18.78 9.09
C LYS A 384 -11.41 19.25 7.87
N ARG A 385 -12.09 19.87 6.90
CA ARG A 385 -11.44 20.54 5.75
C ARG A 385 -10.34 21.49 6.22
N LYS A 386 -10.64 22.42 7.13
CA LYS A 386 -9.65 23.39 7.64
C LYS A 386 -8.41 22.71 8.23
N SER A 387 -8.62 21.65 9.01
CA SER A 387 -7.52 20.89 9.64
C SER A 387 -6.57 20.18 8.66
N LEU A 388 -7.00 19.95 7.41
CA LEU A 388 -6.19 19.34 6.37
C LEU A 388 -5.28 20.34 5.67
N TYR A 389 -5.70 21.60 5.56
CA TYR A 389 -4.95 22.66 4.87
C TYR A 389 -4.05 23.46 5.83
N GLU A 390 -4.26 23.38 7.16
CA GLU A 390 -3.37 23.98 8.17
C GLU A 390 -2.11 23.15 8.49
N LYS A 391 -1.94 21.96 7.91
CA LYS A 391 -0.77 21.07 8.10
C LYS A 391 0.22 21.18 6.95
#